data_AF-A0A975MP00-F1
#
_entry.id   AF-A0A975MP00-F1
#
_cell.length_a   1.000
_cell.length_b   1.000
_cell.length_c   1.000
_cell.angle_alpha   90.00
_cell.angle_beta   90.00
_cell.angle_gamma   90.00
#
_symmetry.space_group_name_H-M   'P 1'
#
loop_
_entity.id
_entity.type
_entity.pdbx_description
1 polymer ?
#
loop_
_entity_poly.entity_id
_entity_poly.type
_entity_poly.pdbx_seq_one_letter_code
_entity_poly.pdbx_strand_id
1 'polypeptide(L)'
;MAKELLVTETLTEEMKTAGAKLIKRLDEDNGQVISAFWLFSEEDRLWKLIIASELVISDGPISYYRRISTLNEQTKNTDQVISLHDIRVVGPDQKIVQLLPRVTATANGGSIAGTRNAINGVFIDDVYIYRTSRQPENVPSFA
;
A
#
# COMPACT_ATOMS: atom_id res chain seq x y z
N MET A 1 -23.34 2.70 -8.17
CA MET A 1 -21.88 2.77 -8.01
C MET A 1 -21.59 2.89 -6.52
N ALA A 2 -20.54 2.22 -6.03
CA ALA A 2 -20.04 2.36 -4.67
C ALA A 2 -19.72 3.83 -4.34
N LYS A 3 -19.81 4.20 -3.06
CA LYS A 3 -19.52 5.58 -2.63
C LYS A 3 -18.01 5.76 -2.53
N GLU A 4 -17.49 6.81 -3.14
CA GLU A 4 -16.08 7.17 -3.00
C GLU A 4 -15.79 7.61 -1.56
N LEU A 5 -14.74 7.06 -0.98
CA LEU A 5 -14.24 7.40 0.33
C LEU A 5 -13.49 8.73 0.25
N LEU A 6 -13.77 9.62 1.20
CA LEU A 6 -12.98 10.83 1.38
C LEU A 6 -11.70 10.49 2.16
N VAL A 7 -10.56 10.69 1.52
CA VAL A 7 -9.25 10.66 2.19
C VAL A 7 -8.99 12.01 2.84
N THR A 8 -8.50 11.99 4.08
CA THR A 8 -8.23 13.21 4.88
C THR A 8 -6.81 13.22 5.40
N GLU A 9 -6.44 14.27 6.17
CA GLU A 9 -5.15 14.37 6.85
C GLU A 9 -5.00 13.36 8.01
N THR A 10 -6.11 12.86 8.57
CA THR A 10 -6.10 11.86 9.63
C THR A 10 -6.56 10.50 9.08
N LEU A 11 -5.81 9.43 9.38
CA LEU A 11 -6.17 8.09 8.93
C LEU A 11 -7.32 7.51 9.76
N THR A 12 -8.54 7.59 9.24
CA THR A 12 -9.75 7.11 9.94
C THR A 12 -9.91 5.59 9.86
N GLU A 13 -10.77 5.02 10.69
CA GLU A 13 -11.09 3.59 10.64
C GLU A 13 -11.82 3.19 9.36
N GLU A 14 -12.60 4.09 8.77
CA GLU A 14 -13.24 3.90 7.47
C GLU A 14 -12.19 3.78 6.36
N MET A 15 -11.15 4.62 6.39
CA MET A 15 -10.01 4.54 5.47
C MET A 15 -9.26 3.21 5.61
N LYS A 16 -8.97 2.81 6.86
CA LYS A 16 -8.33 1.52 7.14
C LYS A 16 -9.19 0.35 6.65
N THR A 17 -10.49 0.41 6.88
CA THR A 17 -11.43 -0.65 6.47
C THR A 17 -11.56 -0.72 4.96
N ALA A 18 -11.67 0.42 4.27
CA ALA A 18 -11.76 0.48 2.81
C ALA A 18 -10.48 -0.06 2.15
N GLY A 19 -9.31 0.28 2.70
CA GLY A 19 -8.03 -0.24 2.21
C GLY A 19 -7.91 -1.75 2.39
N ALA A 20 -8.27 -2.27 3.58
CA ALA A 20 -8.29 -3.71 3.83
C ALA A 20 -9.20 -4.46 2.85
N LYS A 21 -10.41 -3.92 2.61
CA LYS A 21 -11.37 -4.49 1.65
C LYS A 21 -10.84 -4.47 0.22
N LEU A 22 -10.19 -3.38 -0.22
CA LEU A 22 -9.59 -3.30 -1.55
C LEU A 22 -8.46 -4.33 -1.72
N ILE A 23 -7.57 -4.44 -0.73
CA ILE A 23 -6.46 -5.41 -0.76
C ILE A 23 -7.01 -6.83 -0.83
N LYS A 24 -8.05 -7.14 -0.04
CA LYS A 24 -8.71 -8.44 -0.09
C LYS A 24 -9.28 -8.76 -1.48
N ARG A 25 -9.98 -7.81 -2.11
CA ARG A 25 -10.50 -7.99 -3.47
C ARG A 25 -9.39 -8.20 -4.50
N LEU A 26 -8.26 -7.48 -4.35
CA LEU A 26 -7.10 -7.69 -5.21
C LEU A 26 -6.51 -9.09 -5.02
N ASP A 27 -6.44 -9.62 -3.81
CA ASP A 27 -5.98 -10.98 -3.57
C ASP A 27 -6.91 -12.03 -4.20
N GLU A 28 -8.22 -11.84 -4.05
CA GLU A 28 -9.25 -12.70 -4.66
C GLU A 28 -9.19 -12.67 -6.20
N ASP A 29 -8.77 -11.55 -6.79
CA ASP A 29 -8.57 -11.35 -8.24
C ASP A 29 -7.15 -11.72 -8.73
N ASN A 30 -6.33 -12.35 -7.87
CA ASN A 30 -4.94 -12.70 -8.17
C ASN A 30 -4.06 -11.50 -8.57
N GLY A 31 -4.22 -10.37 -7.87
CA GLY A 31 -3.45 -9.13 -8.06
C GLY A 31 -2.00 -9.20 -7.60
N GLN A 32 -1.55 -10.33 -7.03
CA GLN A 32 -0.17 -10.56 -6.56
C GLN A 32 0.41 -9.41 -5.72
N VAL A 33 -0.40 -8.90 -4.79
CA VAL A 33 0.01 -7.78 -3.94
C VAL A 33 1.02 -8.29 -2.90
N ILE A 34 2.24 -7.78 -2.97
CA ILE A 34 3.34 -8.18 -2.10
C ILE A 34 3.43 -7.31 -0.83
N SER A 35 3.11 -6.03 -0.93
CA SER A 35 3.09 -5.08 0.17
C SER A 35 1.95 -4.09 -0.01
N ALA A 36 1.31 -3.72 1.10
CA ALA A 36 0.24 -2.72 1.08
C ALA A 36 0.21 -1.95 2.40
N PHE A 37 0.19 -0.62 2.29
CA PHE A 37 0.25 0.28 3.43
C PHE A 37 -0.27 1.67 3.07
N TRP A 38 -0.85 2.37 4.03
CA TRP A 38 -1.06 3.80 3.94
C TRP A 38 0.21 4.53 4.32
N LEU A 39 0.55 5.58 3.57
CA LEU A 39 1.67 6.48 3.81
C LEU A 39 1.13 7.91 3.83
N PHE A 40 1.48 8.68 4.86
CA PHE A 40 1.15 10.10 4.90
C PHE A 40 2.06 10.88 3.94
N SER A 41 1.47 11.68 3.05
CA SER A 41 2.18 12.60 2.14
C SER A 41 2.24 13.98 2.79
N GLU A 42 3.41 14.46 3.19
CA GLU A 42 3.56 15.82 3.72
C GLU A 42 3.25 16.90 2.67
N GLU A 43 3.57 16.63 1.40
CA GLU A 43 3.34 17.54 0.28
C GLU A 43 1.84 17.80 0.10
N ASP A 44 1.04 16.73 0.07
CA ASP A 44 -0.41 16.82 -0.12
C ASP A 44 -1.17 17.03 1.20
N ARG A 45 -0.51 16.79 2.34
CA ARG A 45 -1.10 16.66 3.68
C ARG A 45 -2.23 15.64 3.72
N LEU A 46 -2.11 14.57 2.93
CA LEU A 46 -3.11 13.52 2.78
C LEU A 46 -2.47 12.14 2.81
N TRP A 47 -3.24 11.15 3.24
CA TRP A 47 -2.82 9.75 3.21
C TRP A 47 -2.95 9.17 1.79
N LYS A 48 -1.94 8.41 1.36
CA LYS A 48 -1.97 7.66 0.10
C LYS A 48 -1.86 6.17 0.39
N LEU A 49 -2.73 5.37 -0.23
CA LEU A 49 -2.63 3.92 -0.16
C LEU A 49 -1.62 3.43 -1.18
N ILE A 50 -0.50 2.91 -0.71
CA ILE A 50 0.54 2.32 -1.55
C ILE A 50 0.27 0.82 -1.69
N ILE A 51 0.21 0.34 -2.93
CA ILE A 51 0.05 -1.08 -3.27
C ILE A 51 1.24 -1.48 -4.15
N ALA A 52 2.05 -2.40 -3.64
CA ALA A 52 3.13 -3.00 -4.40
C ALA A 52 2.72 -4.37 -4.94
N SER A 53 2.97 -4.62 -6.22
CA SER A 53 2.65 -5.90 -6.87
C SER A 53 3.69 -6.26 -7.94
N GLU A 54 3.99 -7.55 -8.07
CA GLU A 54 4.83 -8.10 -9.14
C GLU A 54 4.23 -7.83 -10.53
N LEU A 55 2.89 -7.78 -10.62
CA LEU A 55 2.19 -7.50 -11.88
C LEU A 55 2.48 -6.11 -12.43
N VAL A 56 2.96 -5.18 -11.59
CA VAL A 56 3.37 -3.85 -12.05
C VAL A 56 4.63 -3.93 -12.90
N ILE A 57 5.53 -4.87 -12.59
CA ILE A 57 6.75 -5.09 -13.36
C ILE A 57 6.43 -5.83 -14.67
N SER A 58 5.57 -6.86 -14.61
CA SER A 58 5.25 -7.67 -15.80
C SER A 58 4.29 -6.97 -16.77
N ASP A 59 3.24 -6.33 -16.25
CA ASP A 59 2.10 -5.84 -17.05
C ASP A 59 2.03 -4.31 -17.11
N GLY A 60 2.86 -3.63 -16.30
CA GLY A 60 2.92 -2.18 -16.20
C GLY A 60 1.88 -1.57 -15.24
N PRO A 61 2.14 -0.35 -14.73
CA PRO A 61 1.27 0.30 -13.75
C PRO A 61 -0.13 0.62 -14.30
N ILE A 62 -0.25 0.99 -15.58
CA ILE A 62 -1.55 1.34 -16.19
C ILE A 62 -2.52 0.14 -16.16
N SER A 63 -2.02 -1.05 -16.49
CA SER A 63 -2.81 -2.28 -16.46
C SER A 63 -3.31 -2.58 -15.04
N TYR A 64 -2.46 -2.33 -14.05
CA TYR A 64 -2.81 -2.52 -12.65
C TYR A 64 -3.83 -1.50 -12.14
N TYR A 65 -3.69 -0.22 -12.52
CA TYR A 65 -4.71 0.80 -12.22
C TYR A 65 -6.07 0.45 -12.83
N ARG A 66 -6.09 -0.09 -14.05
CA ARG A 66 -7.33 -0.57 -14.69
C ARG A 66 -7.97 -1.69 -13.88
N ARG A 67 -7.18 -2.64 -13.38
CA ARG A 67 -7.66 -3.71 -12.48
C ARG A 67 -8.35 -3.13 -11.25
N ILE A 68 -7.73 -2.15 -10.59
CA ILE A 68 -8.33 -1.47 -9.42
C ILE A 68 -9.65 -0.78 -9.81
N SER A 69 -9.68 -0.08 -10.94
CA SER A 69 -10.92 0.56 -11.44
C SER A 69 -12.04 -0.45 -11.60
N THR A 70 -11.77 -1.57 -12.28
CA THR A 70 -12.75 -2.63 -12.50
C THR A 70 -13.26 -3.22 -11.19
N LEU A 71 -12.38 -3.48 -10.21
CA LEU A 71 -12.80 -3.97 -8.89
C LEU A 71 -13.65 -2.94 -8.12
N ASN A 72 -13.32 -1.65 -8.22
CA ASN A 72 -14.12 -0.58 -7.63
C ASN A 72 -15.52 -0.49 -8.28
N GLU A 73 -15.62 -0.64 -9.60
CA GLU A 73 -16.89 -0.65 -10.34
C GLU A 73 -17.78 -1.86 -9.98
N GLN A 74 -17.16 -3.02 -9.74
CA GLN A 74 -17.85 -4.25 -9.34
C GLN A 74 -18.25 -4.27 -7.85
N THR A 75 -17.81 -3.28 -7.06
CA THR A 75 -18.10 -3.21 -5.63
C THR A 75 -19.56 -2.78 -5.39
N LYS A 76 -20.21 -3.41 -4.41
CA LYS A 76 -21.62 -3.13 -4.06
C LYS A 76 -21.78 -1.67 -3.61
N ASN A 77 -22.94 -1.08 -3.92
CA ASN A 77 -23.25 0.33 -3.61
C ASN A 77 -23.11 0.73 -2.13
N THR A 78 -23.20 -0.25 -1.21
CA THR A 78 -23.11 -0.03 0.24
C THR A 78 -21.67 0.03 0.75
N ASP A 79 -20.70 -0.42 -0.03
CA ASP A 79 -19.29 -0.38 0.35
C ASP A 79 -18.63 0.92 -0.13
N GLN A 80 -17.64 1.38 0.62
CA GLN A 80 -16.79 2.50 0.22
C GLN A 80 -15.62 2.01 -0.63
N VAL A 81 -15.27 2.79 -1.66
CA VAL A 81 -14.12 2.56 -2.54
C VAL A 81 -13.14 3.70 -2.43
N ILE A 82 -11.84 3.41 -2.55
CA ILE A 82 -10.79 4.43 -2.54
C ILE A 82 -10.58 4.93 -3.97
N SER A 83 -10.49 6.25 -4.13
CA SER A 83 -10.17 6.88 -5.40
C SER A 83 -8.85 6.37 -5.97
N LEU A 84 -8.75 6.25 -7.29
CA LEU A 84 -7.46 5.97 -7.93
C LEU A 84 -6.44 7.08 -7.67
N HIS A 85 -6.88 8.32 -7.44
CA HIS A 85 -6.00 9.44 -7.11
C HIS A 85 -5.33 9.27 -5.74
N ASP A 86 -5.96 8.53 -4.83
CA ASP A 86 -5.42 8.27 -3.49
C ASP A 86 -4.69 6.93 -3.40
N ILE A 87 -4.52 6.25 -4.54
CA ILE A 87 -3.81 4.99 -4.65
C ILE A 87 -2.54 5.20 -5.47
N ARG A 88 -1.41 4.78 -4.91
CA ARG A 88 -0.16 4.65 -5.65
C ARG A 88 0.14 3.18 -5.88
N VAL A 89 0.24 2.80 -7.14
CA VAL A 89 0.66 1.44 -7.53
C VAL A 89 2.14 1.45 -7.88
N VAL A 90 2.88 0.51 -7.32
CA VAL A 90 4.35 0.44 -7.48
C VAL A 90 4.84 -0.98 -7.68
N GLY A 91 6.03 -1.12 -8.26
CA GLY A 91 6.76 -2.38 -8.28
C GLY A 91 7.41 -2.70 -6.92
N PRO A 92 7.81 -3.97 -6.71
CA PRO A 92 8.60 -4.42 -5.54
C PRO A 92 9.95 -3.74 -5.39
N ASP A 93 10.50 -3.25 -6.49
CA ASP A 93 11.81 -2.62 -6.61
C ASP A 93 11.87 -1.21 -6.03
N GLN A 94 10.72 -0.60 -5.73
CA GLN A 94 10.67 0.73 -5.12
C GLN A 94 11.30 0.73 -3.73
N LYS A 95 12.20 1.68 -3.48
CA LYS A 95 12.97 1.79 -2.23
C LYS A 95 12.10 1.74 -0.97
N ILE A 96 10.97 2.44 -0.95
CA ILE A 96 10.06 2.47 0.20
C ILE A 96 9.49 1.08 0.53
N VAL A 97 9.23 0.25 -0.49
CA VAL A 97 8.73 -1.12 -0.34
C VAL A 97 9.82 -2.01 0.25
N GLN A 98 11.07 -1.88 -0.20
CA GLN A 98 12.21 -2.67 0.31
C GLN A 98 12.62 -2.31 1.74
N LEU A 99 12.40 -1.05 2.15
CA LEU A 99 12.75 -0.58 3.50
C LEU A 99 11.68 -0.94 4.55
N LEU A 100 10.42 -1.07 4.14
CA LEU A 100 9.28 -1.30 5.03
C LEU A 100 9.44 -2.51 5.99
N PRO A 101 9.92 -3.69 5.55
CA PRO A 101 10.12 -4.85 6.42
C PRO A 101 11.05 -4.56 7.61
N ARG A 102 12.07 -3.72 7.42
CA ARG A 102 13.05 -3.36 8.45
C ARG A 102 12.43 -2.49 9.54
N VAL A 103 11.51 -1.60 9.14
CA VAL A 103 10.72 -0.79 10.07
C VAL A 103 9.81 -1.68 10.94
N THR A 104 9.11 -2.64 10.32
CA THR A 104 8.21 -3.56 11.03
C THR A 104 8.93 -4.59 11.91
N ALA A 105 10.18 -4.96 11.60
CA ALA A 105 10.95 -5.85 12.48
C ALA A 105 11.30 -5.18 13.82
N THR A 106 11.27 -3.85 13.86
CA THR A 106 11.62 -3.04 15.04
C THR A 106 10.39 -2.64 15.86
N ALA A 107 9.20 -2.64 15.25
CA ALA A 107 7.92 -2.33 15.90
C ALA A 107 7.05 -3.60 15.93
N ASN A 108 6.66 -4.09 17.11
CA ASN A 108 5.89 -5.34 17.30
C ASN A 108 4.50 -5.34 16.61
N GLY A 109 4.46 -5.48 15.28
CA GLY A 109 3.27 -5.76 14.47
C GLY A 109 2.06 -4.87 14.76
N GLY A 110 2.01 -3.67 14.18
CA GLY A 110 0.88 -2.74 14.29
C GLY A 110 1.13 -1.44 13.52
N SER A 111 0.19 -0.49 13.60
CA SER A 111 0.39 0.89 13.10
C SER A 111 1.70 1.44 13.66
N ILE A 112 2.63 1.83 12.80
CA ILE A 112 3.88 2.45 13.22
C ILE A 112 3.64 3.96 13.17
N ALA A 113 3.20 4.53 14.29
CA ALA A 113 3.17 5.98 14.46
C ALA A 113 4.62 6.48 14.47
N GLY A 114 4.88 7.52 13.68
CA GLY A 114 6.20 8.05 13.38
C GLY A 114 7.14 8.13 14.56
N THR A 115 8.09 7.20 14.63
CA THR A 115 9.40 7.52 15.19
C THR A 115 10.20 8.02 14.00
N ARG A 116 10.67 9.27 14.04
CA ARG A 116 11.53 9.89 13.02
C ARG A 116 12.83 9.08 12.85
N ASN A 117 12.75 7.91 12.25
CA ASN A 117 13.86 7.02 12.03
C ASN A 117 14.26 7.18 10.58
N ALA A 118 15.26 8.04 10.37
CA ALA A 118 15.98 8.09 9.12
C ALA A 118 16.64 6.72 8.90
N ILE A 119 16.10 5.91 8.00
CA ILE A 119 16.77 4.68 7.54
C ILE A 119 17.40 5.03 6.20
N ASN A 120 18.73 5.09 6.17
CA ASN A 120 19.52 5.44 4.96
C ASN A 120 19.11 6.77 4.31
N GLY A 121 18.69 7.77 5.10
CA GLY A 121 18.34 9.10 4.62
C GLY A 121 16.93 9.25 4.04
N VAL A 122 16.06 8.24 4.17
CA VAL A 122 14.63 8.33 3.82
C VAL A 122 13.83 8.58 5.09
N PHE A 123 13.09 9.68 5.13
CA PHE A 123 12.14 10.00 6.20
C PHE A 123 10.82 9.27 5.93
N ILE A 124 10.26 8.63 6.96
CA ILE A 124 8.95 8.00 6.93
C ILE A 124 8.19 8.62 8.10
N ASP A 125 7.20 9.46 7.81
CA ASP A 125 6.48 10.23 8.83
C ASP A 125 5.48 9.34 9.56
N ASP A 126 4.37 8.99 8.89
CA ASP A 126 3.37 8.08 9.44
C ASP A 126 3.00 6.99 8.43
N VAL A 127 3.01 5.74 8.90
CA VAL A 127 2.71 4.57 8.08
C VAL A 127 1.77 3.61 8.78
N TYR A 128 0.72 3.19 8.08
CA TYR A 128 -0.17 2.11 8.52
C TYR A 128 -0.03 0.93 7.58
N ILE A 129 0.43 -0.20 8.11
CA ILE A 129 0.84 -1.34 7.29
C ILE A 129 -0.21 -2.45 7.40
N TYR A 130 -0.72 -2.89 6.25
CA TYR A 130 -1.56 -4.09 6.18
C TYR A 130 -0.72 -5.35 6.04
N ARG A 131 0.26 -5.31 5.15
CA ARG A 131 1.27 -6.36 4.98
C ARG A 131 2.51 -5.83 4.32
N THR A 132 3.61 -6.53 4.54
CA THR A 132 4.89 -6.28 3.92
C THR A 132 5.47 -7.60 3.45
N SER A 133 6.07 -7.61 2.26
CA SER A 133 6.81 -8.76 1.77
C SER A 133 8.15 -8.79 2.49
N ARG A 134 8.37 -9.80 3.33
CA ARG A 134 9.73 -10.12 3.77
C ARG A 134 10.46 -10.67 2.54
N GLN A 135 11.19 -9.84 1.80
CA GLN A 135 12.13 -10.41 0.84
C GLN A 135 13.14 -11.24 1.65
N PRO A 136 13.34 -12.53 1.33
CA PRO A 136 14.56 -13.18 1.76
C PRO A 136 15.68 -12.35 1.15
N GLU A 137 16.57 -11.91 2.03
CA GLU A 137 17.80 -11.24 1.66
C GLU A 137 18.43 -12.09 0.55
N ASN A 138 18.68 -11.52 -0.62
CA ASN A 138 19.55 -12.16 -1.61
C ASN A 138 20.92 -12.30 -0.95
N VAL A 139 21.12 -13.39 -0.21
CA VAL A 139 22.43 -13.82 0.23
C VAL A 139 23.14 -14.22 -1.06
N PRO A 140 24.19 -13.50 -1.50
CA PRO A 140 24.97 -13.99 -2.62
C PRO A 140 25.48 -15.37 -2.25
N SER A 141 25.08 -16.38 -3.03
CA SER A 141 25.69 -17.69 -2.99
C SER A 141 27.14 -17.51 -3.40
N PHE A 142 28.04 -17.46 -2.42
CA PHE A 142 29.45 -17.64 -2.69
C PHE A 142 29.64 -19.10 -3.12
N ALA A 143 29.72 -19.30 -4.43
CA ALA A 143 30.28 -20.51 -5.03
C ALA A 143 31.80 -20.39 -5.05
#